data_AF-A0ABD0K688-F1
#
_entry.id   AF-A0ABD0K688-F1
#
_cell.length_a   1.000
_cell.length_b   1.000
_cell.length_c   1.000
_cell.angle_alpha   90.00
_cell.angle_beta   90.00
_cell.angle_gamma   90.00
#
_symmetry.space_group_name_H-M   'P 1'
#
loop_
_entity.id
_entity.type
_entity.pdbx_description
1 polymer ?
#
loop_
_entity_poly.entity_id
_entity_poly.type
_entity_poly.pdbx_seq_one_letter_code
_entity_poly.pdbx_strand_id
1 'polypeptide(L)'
;MAQRVTLFLVVAFCMTVLYLLGPAEGSIEIYGKAQQQASQMKAWKLKTISDIANLENLVNHMEDTVTTLNETLDGAFAQADLHADTLGSIVDDLTTILLDIQSGAASVPTYEAPVAFQAQVDASSNTASAWSFYPIVYEDTKLNHLDAYDNQTGIFTAPVRDTNYREMTITKIDALGNREDLAYLHYYTSQETSATTITHLEVGETVAVYPMYDDGDSWTLDSGWYNGFAGYLIAAD
;
A
#
# COMPACT_ATOMS: atom_id res chain seq x y z
N MET A 1 72.89 -4.17 -51.30
CA MET A 1 73.50 -4.05 -52.66
C MET A 1 73.76 -5.40 -53.31
N ALA A 2 74.32 -6.40 -52.63
CA ALA A 2 74.72 -7.68 -53.21
C ALA A 2 73.60 -8.43 -53.99
N GLN A 3 72.38 -8.55 -53.44
CA GLN A 3 71.26 -9.22 -54.14
C GLN A 3 70.85 -8.56 -55.46
N ARG A 4 70.98 -7.22 -55.58
CA ARG A 4 70.64 -6.50 -56.81
C ARG A 4 71.70 -6.71 -57.89
N VAL A 5 72.97 -6.84 -57.51
CA VAL A 5 74.09 -7.10 -58.44
C VAL A 5 74.03 -8.53 -58.97
N THR A 6 73.70 -9.51 -58.13
CA THR A 6 73.55 -10.92 -58.55
C THR A 6 72.39 -11.11 -59.53
N LEU A 7 71.23 -10.47 -59.28
CA LEU A 7 70.08 -10.55 -60.19
C LEU A 7 70.43 -9.95 -61.57
N PHE A 8 71.18 -8.84 -61.59
CA PHE A 8 71.59 -8.18 -62.82
C PHE A 8 72.54 -9.04 -63.66
N LEU A 9 73.52 -9.68 -63.02
CA LEU A 9 74.45 -10.59 -63.71
C LEU A 9 73.78 -11.84 -64.26
N VAL A 10 72.81 -12.41 -63.53
CA VAL A 10 72.04 -13.57 -64.00
C VAL A 10 71.17 -13.21 -65.21
N VAL A 11 70.49 -12.06 -65.17
CA VAL A 11 69.67 -11.58 -66.31
C VAL A 11 70.55 -11.29 -67.53
N ALA A 12 71.71 -10.65 -67.33
CA ALA A 12 72.66 -10.38 -68.42
C ALA A 12 73.21 -11.66 -69.04
N PHE A 13 73.54 -12.67 -68.22
CA PHE A 13 74.02 -13.97 -68.71
C PHE A 13 72.92 -14.71 -69.49
N CYS A 14 71.69 -14.77 -68.99
CA CYS A 14 70.56 -15.40 -69.69
C CYS A 14 70.25 -14.72 -71.02
N MET A 15 70.30 -13.38 -71.09
CA MET A 15 70.12 -12.62 -72.33
C MET A 15 71.22 -12.93 -73.36
N THR A 16 72.47 -13.07 -72.90
CA THR A 16 73.62 -13.39 -73.78
C THR A 16 73.51 -14.81 -74.35
N VAL A 17 73.08 -15.78 -73.55
CA VAL A 17 72.84 -17.16 -73.98
C VAL A 17 71.66 -17.26 -74.96
N LEU A 18 70.58 -16.51 -74.73
CA LEU A 18 69.44 -16.41 -75.66
C LEU A 18 69.82 -15.78 -77.00
N TYR A 19 70.74 -14.81 -77.00
CA TYR A 19 71.21 -14.14 -78.21
C TYR A 19 72.11 -15.04 -79.08
N LEU A 20 72.92 -15.91 -78.45
CA LEU A 20 73.85 -16.80 -79.14
C LEU A 20 73.20 -18.06 -79.76
N LEU A 21 72.02 -18.47 -79.29
CA LEU A 21 71.36 -19.72 -79.74
C LEU A 21 70.48 -19.56 -80.99
N GLY A 22 70.28 -18.33 -81.48
CA GLY A 22 69.38 -18.06 -82.62
C GLY A 22 67.89 -18.33 -82.28
N PRO A 23 66.93 -17.72 -82.99
CA PRO A 23 65.52 -17.93 -82.73
C PRO A 23 65.12 -19.35 -83.16
N ALA A 24 65.26 -20.33 -82.27
CA ALA A 24 64.48 -21.55 -82.38
C ALA A 24 62.99 -21.14 -82.31
N GLU A 25 62.15 -21.66 -83.21
CA GLU A 25 60.73 -21.29 -83.34
C GLU A 25 59.94 -21.39 -82.00
N GLY A 26 60.45 -22.13 -81.00
CA GLY A 26 59.89 -22.18 -79.64
C GLY A 26 60.21 -20.99 -78.71
N SER A 27 61.15 -20.10 -79.05
CA SER A 27 61.58 -18.99 -78.19
C SER A 27 60.56 -17.85 -78.08
N ILE A 28 59.80 -17.59 -79.14
CA ILE A 28 58.73 -16.57 -79.19
C ILE A 28 57.57 -17.00 -78.28
N GLU A 29 57.20 -18.28 -78.31
CA GLU A 29 56.12 -18.82 -77.48
C GLU A 29 56.48 -18.77 -75.97
N ILE A 30 57.73 -19.10 -75.63
CA ILE A 30 58.22 -19.01 -74.24
C ILE A 30 58.18 -17.56 -73.74
N TYR A 31 58.61 -16.60 -74.56
CA TYR A 31 58.58 -15.18 -74.19
C TYR A 31 57.15 -14.64 -74.02
N GLY A 32 56.23 -15.02 -74.91
CA GLY A 32 54.82 -14.68 -74.78
C GLY A 32 54.19 -15.23 -73.49
N LYS A 33 54.45 -16.50 -73.16
CA LYS A 33 54.00 -17.11 -71.90
C LYS A 33 54.59 -16.42 -70.68
N ALA A 34 55.87 -16.04 -70.72
CA ALA A 34 56.52 -15.30 -69.63
C ALA A 34 55.91 -13.91 -69.43
N GLN A 35 55.62 -13.17 -70.51
CA GLN A 35 54.94 -11.87 -70.43
C GLN A 35 53.51 -11.99 -69.88
N GLN A 36 52.77 -13.04 -70.28
CA GLN A 36 51.44 -13.32 -69.76
C GLN A 36 51.49 -13.62 -68.26
N GLN A 37 52.42 -14.49 -67.81
CA GLN A 37 52.61 -14.80 -66.40
C GLN A 37 53.01 -13.55 -65.58
N ALA A 38 53.91 -12.71 -66.10
CA ALA A 38 54.29 -11.47 -65.43
C ALA A 38 53.10 -10.50 -65.29
N SER A 39 52.25 -10.41 -66.31
CA SER A 39 51.02 -9.60 -66.27
C SER A 39 50.02 -10.13 -65.26
N GLN A 40 49.80 -11.46 -65.22
CA GLN A 40 48.95 -12.12 -64.22
C GLN A 40 49.48 -11.89 -62.80
N MET A 41 50.79 -12.00 -62.59
CA MET A 41 51.41 -11.77 -61.28
C MET A 41 51.30 -10.31 -60.84
N LYS A 42 51.44 -9.34 -61.76
CA LYS A 42 51.20 -7.92 -61.46
C LYS A 42 49.75 -7.67 -61.07
N ALA A 43 48.78 -8.21 -61.82
CA ALA A 43 47.36 -8.10 -61.50
C ALA A 43 47.03 -8.72 -60.13
N TRP A 44 47.58 -9.91 -59.84
CA TRP A 44 47.43 -10.56 -58.55
C TRP A 44 48.01 -9.74 -57.39
N LYS A 45 49.20 -9.15 -57.55
CA LYS A 45 49.80 -8.26 -56.54
C LYS A 45 48.95 -7.02 -56.29
N LEU A 46 48.46 -6.37 -57.35
CA LEU A 46 47.59 -5.20 -57.22
C LEU A 46 46.28 -5.56 -56.51
N LYS A 47 45.67 -6.70 -56.84
CA LYS A 47 44.49 -7.21 -56.14
C LYS A 47 44.78 -7.45 -54.66
N THR A 48 45.88 -8.13 -54.34
CA THR A 48 46.28 -8.42 -52.95
C THR A 48 46.48 -7.13 -52.14
N ILE A 49 47.11 -6.10 -52.71
CA ILE A 49 47.26 -4.79 -52.07
C ILE A 49 45.90 -4.14 -51.82
N SER A 50 44.98 -4.21 -52.79
CA SER A 50 43.62 -3.70 -52.63
C SER A 50 42.85 -4.44 -51.54
N ASP A 51 42.97 -5.77 -51.47
CA ASP A 51 42.32 -6.59 -50.46
C ASP A 51 42.86 -6.27 -49.05
N ILE A 52 44.17 -6.03 -48.91
CA ILE A 52 44.79 -5.57 -47.65
C ILE A 52 44.25 -4.21 -47.23
N ALA A 53 44.19 -3.23 -48.13
CA ALA A 53 43.65 -1.91 -47.82
C ALA A 53 42.16 -1.97 -47.40
N ASN A 54 41.38 -2.86 -48.01
CA ASN A 54 39.99 -3.10 -47.62
C ASN A 54 39.89 -3.71 -46.21
N LEU A 55 40.80 -4.63 -45.86
CA LEU A 55 40.86 -5.21 -44.51
C LEU A 55 41.28 -4.17 -43.46
N GLU A 56 42.26 -3.30 -43.75
CA GLU A 56 42.64 -2.20 -42.85
C GLU A 56 41.46 -1.25 -42.59
N ASN A 57 40.71 -0.88 -43.64
CA ASN A 57 39.50 -0.07 -43.49
C ASN A 57 38.43 -0.77 -42.64
N LEU A 58 38.26 -2.09 -42.80
CA LEU A 58 37.32 -2.87 -41.99
C LEU A 58 37.76 -2.90 -40.52
N VAL A 59 39.04 -3.11 -40.24
CA VAL A 59 39.58 -3.11 -38.87
C VAL A 59 39.37 -1.75 -38.21
N ASN A 60 39.70 -0.65 -38.89
CA ASN A 60 39.47 0.69 -38.36
C ASN A 60 37.99 0.94 -38.05
N HIS A 61 37.09 0.52 -38.95
CA HIS A 61 35.64 0.62 -38.70
C HIS A 61 35.18 -0.21 -37.50
N MET A 62 35.75 -1.39 -37.30
CA MET A 62 35.47 -2.22 -36.12
C MET A 62 35.99 -1.57 -34.83
N GLU A 63 37.17 -0.96 -34.85
CA GLU A 63 37.73 -0.22 -33.70
C GLU A 63 36.87 0.98 -33.33
N ASP A 64 36.41 1.77 -34.31
CA ASP A 64 35.47 2.88 -34.11
C ASP A 64 34.14 2.39 -33.51
N THR A 65 33.63 1.26 -34.02
CA THR A 65 32.39 0.64 -33.53
C THR A 65 32.53 0.18 -32.08
N VAL A 66 33.64 -0.48 -31.73
CA VAL A 66 33.93 -0.92 -30.35
C VAL A 66 34.06 0.29 -29.42
N THR A 67 34.74 1.35 -29.86
CA THR A 67 34.87 2.60 -29.09
C THR A 67 33.50 3.22 -28.81
N THR A 68 32.66 3.36 -29.84
CA THR A 68 31.30 3.90 -29.71
C THR A 68 30.42 3.05 -28.78
N LEU A 69 30.54 1.72 -28.86
CA LEU A 69 29.82 0.80 -27.99
C LEU A 69 30.25 0.93 -26.54
N ASN A 70 31.55 1.07 -26.28
CA ASN A 70 32.07 1.28 -24.92
C ASN A 70 31.57 2.60 -24.33
N GLU A 71 31.64 3.70 -25.09
CA GLU A 71 31.13 5.01 -24.63
C GLU A 71 29.62 4.97 -24.34
N THR A 72 28.86 4.26 -25.19
CA THR A 72 27.41 4.07 -24.98
C THR A 72 27.13 3.24 -23.72
N LEU A 73 27.91 2.19 -23.49
CA LEU A 73 27.78 1.32 -22.33
C LEU A 73 28.13 2.05 -21.03
N ASP A 74 29.21 2.82 -21.02
CA ASP A 74 29.62 3.65 -19.88
C ASP A 74 28.55 4.70 -19.56
N GLY A 75 27.96 5.33 -20.58
CA GLY A 75 26.84 6.26 -20.41
C GLY A 75 25.59 5.59 -19.83
N ALA A 76 25.28 4.36 -20.26
CA ALA A 76 24.16 3.59 -19.73
C ALA A 76 24.36 3.19 -18.26
N PHE A 77 25.58 2.78 -17.88
CA PHE A 77 25.90 2.48 -16.48
C PHE A 77 25.83 3.73 -15.59
N ALA A 78 26.34 4.88 -16.05
CA ALA A 78 26.22 6.13 -15.30
C ALA A 78 24.76 6.57 -15.08
N GLN A 79 23.87 6.36 -16.06
CA GLN A 79 22.44 6.61 -15.88
C GLN A 79 21.79 5.63 -14.90
N ALA A 80 22.19 4.34 -14.93
CA ALA A 80 21.68 3.34 -14.02
C ALA A 80 22.06 3.65 -12.56
N ASP A 81 23.30 4.08 -12.32
CA ASP A 81 23.76 4.50 -10.98
C ASP A 81 22.95 5.71 -10.46
N LEU A 82 22.74 6.73 -11.30
CA LEU A 82 21.92 7.89 -10.93
C LEU A 82 20.48 7.50 -10.56
N HIS A 83 19.88 6.56 -11.30
CA HIS A 83 18.55 6.04 -10.97
C HIS A 83 18.54 5.25 -9.65
N ALA A 84 19.60 4.47 -9.37
CA ALA A 84 19.73 3.73 -8.11
C ALA A 84 19.82 4.68 -6.92
N ASP A 85 20.60 5.75 -7.01
CA ASP A 85 20.69 6.79 -5.97
C ASP A 85 19.34 7.49 -5.73
N THR A 86 18.64 7.82 -6.82
CA THR A 86 17.30 8.44 -6.73
C THR A 86 16.31 7.52 -6.02
N LEU A 87 16.31 6.22 -6.34
CA LEU A 87 15.48 5.22 -5.67
C LEU A 87 15.85 5.08 -4.19
N GLY A 88 17.14 5.11 -3.85
CA GLY A 88 17.61 5.11 -2.46
C GLY A 88 17.02 6.26 -1.65
N SER A 89 17.09 7.49 -2.17
CA SER A 89 16.51 8.67 -1.51
C SER A 89 15.00 8.56 -1.30
N ILE A 90 14.26 8.01 -2.26
CA ILE A 90 12.80 7.81 -2.13
C ILE A 90 12.49 6.81 -1.01
N VAL A 91 13.28 5.74 -0.89
CA VAL A 91 13.09 4.74 0.17
C VAL A 91 13.35 5.34 1.55
N ASP A 92 14.36 6.21 1.69
CA ASP A 92 14.66 6.91 2.93
C ASP A 92 13.53 7.88 3.33
N ASP A 93 12.99 8.64 2.37
CA ASP A 93 11.86 9.55 2.59
C ASP A 93 10.61 8.79 3.05
N LEU A 94 10.28 7.67 2.38
CA LEU A 94 9.13 6.83 2.75
C LEU A 94 9.30 6.21 4.14
N THR A 95 10.52 5.80 4.49
CA THR A 95 10.84 5.26 5.82
C THR A 95 10.62 6.32 6.90
N THR A 96 11.02 7.56 6.64
CA THR A 96 10.81 8.68 7.56
C THR A 96 9.32 8.96 7.76
N ILE A 97 8.55 9.05 6.66
CA ILE A 97 7.09 9.24 6.72
C ILE A 97 6.41 8.12 7.53
N LEU A 98 6.85 6.87 7.35
CA LEU A 98 6.30 5.75 8.09
C LEU A 98 6.54 5.87 9.60
N LEU A 99 7.73 6.29 10.02
CA LEU A 99 8.07 6.53 11.43
C LEU A 99 7.25 7.69 12.03
N ASP A 100 7.03 8.75 11.25
CA ASP A 100 6.19 9.88 11.66
C ASP A 100 4.72 9.46 11.82
N ILE A 101 4.19 8.62 10.92
CA ILE A 101 2.84 8.08 11.04
C ILE A 101 2.72 7.18 12.29
N GLN A 102 3.70 6.31 12.53
CA GLN A 102 3.69 5.41 13.69
C GLN A 102 3.75 6.18 15.01
N SER A 103 4.61 7.20 15.09
CA SER A 103 4.71 8.05 16.27
C SER A 103 3.47 8.93 16.46
N GLY A 104 2.89 9.44 15.37
CA GLY A 104 1.64 10.20 15.38
C GLY A 104 0.43 9.37 15.81
N ALA A 105 0.31 8.12 15.32
CA ALA A 105 -0.77 7.21 15.67
C ALA A 105 -0.82 6.87 17.16
N ALA A 106 0.35 6.77 17.81
CA ALA A 106 0.43 6.57 19.26
C ALA A 106 -0.05 7.78 20.07
N SER A 107 -0.17 8.95 19.45
CA SER A 107 -0.55 10.21 20.08
C SER A 107 -1.96 10.69 19.74
N VAL A 108 -2.68 9.99 18.86
CA VAL A 108 -4.09 10.30 18.58
C VAL A 108 -4.88 10.00 19.85
N PRO A 109 -5.47 11.01 20.51
CA PRO A 109 -6.34 10.74 21.64
C PRO A 109 -7.50 9.91 21.10
N THR A 110 -7.66 8.70 21.60
CA THR A 110 -8.92 7.97 21.45
C THR A 110 -9.99 8.83 22.08
N TYR A 111 -10.70 9.62 21.27
CA TYR A 111 -11.95 10.22 21.67
C TYR A 111 -12.86 9.05 22.00
N GLU A 112 -13.01 8.75 23.29
CA GLU A 112 -13.96 7.75 23.73
C GLU A 112 -15.33 8.16 23.21
N ALA A 113 -15.90 7.38 22.29
CA ALA A 113 -17.18 7.76 21.71
C ALA A 113 -18.22 7.84 22.82
N PRO A 114 -18.97 8.93 22.97
CA PRO A 114 -19.82 9.16 24.14
C PRO A 114 -20.85 8.03 24.31
N VAL A 115 -21.03 7.51 25.53
CA VAL A 115 -22.11 6.57 25.85
C VAL A 115 -23.33 7.38 26.26
N ALA A 116 -24.44 7.22 25.55
CA ALA A 116 -25.70 7.87 25.86
C ALA A 116 -26.88 7.08 25.27
N PHE A 117 -28.00 7.07 25.99
CA PHE A 117 -29.26 6.51 25.51
C PHE A 117 -30.45 7.38 25.96
N GLN A 118 -31.53 7.33 25.18
CA GLN A 118 -32.83 7.92 25.49
C GLN A 118 -33.92 7.06 24.86
N ALA A 119 -34.82 6.56 25.69
CA ALA A 119 -35.96 5.75 25.28
C ALA A 119 -37.24 6.24 25.96
N GLN A 120 -38.38 6.01 25.32
CA GLN A 120 -39.70 6.40 25.81
C GLN A 120 -40.71 5.27 25.58
N VAL A 121 -41.79 5.24 26.36
CA VAL A 121 -42.88 4.30 26.12
C VAL A 121 -43.74 4.80 24.95
N ASP A 122 -44.08 3.90 24.03
CA ASP A 122 -45.11 4.17 23.03
C ASP A 122 -46.51 3.99 23.65
N ALA A 123 -47.27 5.08 23.70
CA ALA A 123 -48.62 5.11 24.26
C ALA A 123 -49.61 4.16 23.55
N SER A 124 -49.26 3.66 22.36
CA SER A 124 -50.11 2.74 21.58
C SER A 124 -49.84 1.26 21.87
N SER A 125 -48.69 0.91 22.45
CA SER A 125 -48.28 -0.50 22.65
C SER A 125 -48.42 -0.99 24.09
N ASN A 126 -48.44 -0.09 25.08
CA ASN A 126 -48.36 -0.48 26.49
C ASN A 126 -49.74 -0.62 27.17
N THR A 127 -50.47 -1.67 26.80
CA THR A 127 -51.73 -2.08 27.48
C THR A 127 -51.59 -3.39 28.25
N ALA A 128 -50.39 -3.98 28.31
CA ALA A 128 -50.14 -5.18 29.09
C ALA A 128 -49.94 -4.78 30.55
N SER A 129 -50.82 -5.27 31.43
CA SER A 129 -50.62 -5.28 32.88
C SER A 129 -49.18 -5.70 33.19
N ALA A 130 -48.27 -4.77 33.49
CA ALA A 130 -46.93 -5.17 33.90
C ALA A 130 -47.01 -5.61 35.35
N TRP A 131 -46.69 -6.88 35.57
CA TRP A 131 -46.57 -7.45 36.90
C TRP A 131 -45.33 -6.83 37.54
N SER A 132 -45.35 -6.63 38.86
CA SER A 132 -44.35 -5.89 39.65
C SER A 132 -42.91 -6.46 39.64
N PHE A 133 -42.63 -7.44 38.78
CA PHE A 133 -41.36 -8.17 38.73
C PHE A 133 -40.60 -8.05 37.40
N TYR A 134 -41.18 -7.39 36.39
CA TYR A 134 -40.53 -7.22 35.08
C TYR A 134 -40.10 -5.78 34.85
N PRO A 135 -38.97 -5.55 34.14
CA PRO A 135 -38.60 -4.21 33.74
C PRO A 135 -39.69 -3.57 32.88
N ILE A 136 -39.87 -2.26 33.01
CA ILE A 136 -40.63 -1.47 32.05
C ILE A 136 -39.79 -1.36 30.78
N VAL A 137 -40.39 -1.77 29.66
CA VAL A 137 -39.75 -1.72 28.34
C VAL A 137 -40.08 -0.39 27.67
N TYR A 138 -39.04 0.37 27.30
CA TYR A 138 -39.13 1.63 26.57
C TYR A 138 -38.86 1.37 25.08
N GLU A 139 -39.90 0.94 24.37
CA GLU A 139 -39.77 0.43 23.00
C GLU A 139 -39.27 1.50 22.00
N ASP A 140 -39.68 2.75 22.19
CA ASP A 140 -39.33 3.87 21.30
C ASP A 140 -38.01 4.52 21.73
N THR A 141 -36.91 4.03 21.15
CA THR A 141 -35.57 4.53 21.44
C THR A 141 -35.16 5.65 20.47
N LYS A 142 -34.86 6.85 21.01
CA LYS A 142 -34.43 8.03 20.24
C LYS A 142 -32.91 8.14 20.10
N LEU A 143 -32.18 7.62 21.08
CA LEU A 143 -30.72 7.62 21.13
C LEU A 143 -30.25 6.32 21.77
N ASN A 144 -29.26 5.65 21.20
CA ASN A 144 -28.68 4.43 21.77
C ASN A 144 -27.25 4.21 21.27
N HIS A 145 -26.30 4.93 21.86
CA HIS A 145 -24.90 4.73 21.49
C HIS A 145 -24.37 3.40 22.03
N LEU A 146 -23.63 2.68 21.18
CA LEU A 146 -23.06 1.36 21.47
C LEU A 146 -24.10 0.29 21.81
N ASP A 147 -25.36 0.50 21.42
CA ASP A 147 -26.47 -0.40 21.72
C ASP A 147 -26.58 -0.73 23.23
N ALA A 148 -26.28 0.26 24.07
CA ALA A 148 -26.22 0.08 25.52
C ALA A 148 -27.59 -0.12 26.17
N TYR A 149 -28.68 0.28 25.52
CA TYR A 149 -30.05 0.01 25.95
C TYR A 149 -30.71 -1.06 25.08
N ASP A 150 -31.25 -2.11 25.69
CA ASP A 150 -32.02 -3.14 25.02
C ASP A 150 -33.52 -2.84 25.11
N ASN A 151 -34.09 -2.41 23.98
CA ASN A 151 -35.51 -2.05 23.87
C ASN A 151 -36.47 -3.25 23.80
N GLN A 152 -35.96 -4.49 23.84
CA GLN A 152 -36.77 -5.70 24.00
C GLN A 152 -36.91 -6.10 25.46
N THR A 153 -35.88 -5.86 26.27
CA THR A 153 -35.83 -6.28 27.68
C THR A 153 -36.03 -5.13 28.66
N GLY A 154 -35.88 -3.88 28.23
CA GLY A 154 -36.00 -2.71 29.08
C GLY A 154 -34.72 -2.40 29.88
N ILE A 155 -33.59 -3.03 29.53
CA ILE A 155 -32.38 -3.06 30.34
C ILE A 155 -31.28 -2.23 29.67
N PHE A 156 -30.72 -1.28 30.42
CA PHE A 156 -29.44 -0.67 30.10
C PHE A 156 -28.30 -1.57 30.60
N THR A 157 -27.27 -1.77 29.78
CA THR A 157 -26.03 -2.50 30.14
C THR A 157 -24.84 -1.58 29.91
N ALA A 158 -24.02 -1.38 30.94
CA ALA A 158 -22.77 -0.63 30.83
C ALA A 158 -21.87 -1.30 29.76
N PRO A 159 -21.58 -0.63 28.64
CA PRO A 159 -20.97 -1.29 27.49
C PRO A 159 -19.52 -1.72 27.79
N VAL A 160 -19.04 -2.76 27.10
CA VAL A 160 -17.67 -3.23 27.30
C VAL A 160 -16.68 -2.24 26.68
N ARG A 161 -15.91 -1.54 27.53
CA ARG A 161 -14.73 -0.76 27.15
C ARG A 161 -13.58 -1.00 28.12
N ASP A 162 -12.37 -0.65 27.68
CA ASP A 162 -11.12 -0.75 28.46
C ASP A 162 -11.06 0.23 29.66
N THR A 163 -12.16 0.91 29.99
CA THR A 163 -12.26 1.95 31.02
C THR A 163 -13.46 1.68 31.92
N ASN A 164 -13.26 1.75 33.25
CA ASN A 164 -14.33 1.57 34.24
C ASN A 164 -15.22 2.83 34.23
N TYR A 165 -16.54 2.73 34.38
CA TYR A 165 -17.39 3.92 34.30
C TYR A 165 -17.58 4.55 35.66
N ARG A 166 -17.08 5.78 35.82
CA ARG A 166 -17.05 6.43 37.12
C ARG A 166 -18.42 6.93 37.57
N GLU A 167 -19.15 7.57 36.67
CA GLU A 167 -20.40 8.26 36.97
C GLU A 167 -21.34 8.25 35.75
N MET A 168 -22.52 7.69 35.94
CA MET A 168 -23.62 7.69 34.97
C MET A 168 -24.81 8.42 35.54
N THR A 169 -25.25 9.47 34.85
CA THR A 169 -26.55 10.08 35.16
C THR A 169 -27.62 9.22 34.52
N ILE A 170 -28.52 8.70 35.34
CA ILE A 170 -29.73 8.02 34.87
C ILE A 170 -30.89 8.91 35.27
N THR A 171 -31.56 9.49 34.27
CA THR A 171 -32.75 10.31 34.45
C THR A 171 -33.95 9.47 34.09
N LYS A 172 -34.78 9.18 35.09
CA LYS A 172 -36.06 8.56 34.86
C LYS A 172 -37.16 9.02 35.80
N ILE A 173 -38.30 9.23 35.18
CA ILE A 173 -39.64 9.13 35.75
C ILE A 173 -39.92 7.65 36.09
N ASP A 174 -39.71 7.27 37.36
CA ASP A 174 -39.98 5.98 38.03
C ASP A 174 -39.07 4.77 37.70
N ALA A 175 -38.01 4.46 38.46
CA ALA A 175 -37.28 3.19 38.33
C ALA A 175 -36.41 2.78 39.52
N LEU A 176 -36.56 1.53 39.95
CA LEU A 176 -35.54 0.73 40.65
C LEU A 176 -34.87 -0.27 39.70
N GLY A 177 -33.72 -0.82 40.12
CA GLY A 177 -33.09 -2.04 39.62
C GLY A 177 -32.70 -2.99 40.77
N ASN A 178 -32.81 -4.32 40.61
CA ASN A 178 -32.19 -5.30 41.53
C ASN A 178 -30.66 -5.07 41.57
N ARG A 179 -29.92 -5.05 42.67
CA ARG A 179 -30.19 -5.41 44.06
C ARG A 179 -29.28 -4.55 44.97
N GLU A 180 -29.40 -3.24 44.82
CA GLU A 180 -29.12 -2.15 45.78
C GLU A 180 -29.92 -0.97 45.21
N ASP A 181 -31.00 -0.58 45.88
CA ASP A 181 -31.97 0.37 45.33
C ASP A 181 -31.31 1.74 45.05
N LEU A 182 -31.04 2.04 43.77
CA LEU A 182 -30.33 3.26 43.37
C LEU A 182 -31.15 4.54 43.56
N ALA A 183 -32.48 4.45 43.44
CA ALA A 183 -33.41 5.55 43.68
C ALA A 183 -34.83 5.02 43.89
N TYR A 184 -35.54 5.53 44.90
CA TYR A 184 -36.94 5.16 45.18
C TYR A 184 -37.85 6.38 44.99
N LEU A 185 -38.95 6.17 44.26
CA LEU A 185 -40.01 7.16 44.05
C LEU A 185 -41.35 6.53 44.44
N HIS A 186 -42.17 7.28 45.16
CA HIS A 186 -43.53 6.89 45.51
C HIS A 186 -44.45 8.09 45.34
N TYR A 187 -45.54 7.90 44.62
CA TYR A 187 -46.54 8.92 44.43
C TYR A 187 -47.98 8.36 44.43
N TYR A 188 -48.94 9.16 44.90
CA TYR A 188 -50.32 8.72 45.21
C TYR A 188 -51.41 9.36 44.31
N THR A 189 -51.06 10.23 43.35
CA THR A 189 -52.06 10.88 42.46
C THR A 189 -51.60 10.95 41.01
N SER A 190 -52.38 11.56 40.11
CA SER A 190 -52.06 11.69 38.68
C SER A 190 -51.07 12.85 38.38
N GLN A 191 -49.88 12.84 38.98
CA GLN A 191 -48.84 13.86 38.70
C GLN A 191 -47.61 13.27 38.04
N GLU A 192 -46.90 14.09 37.29
CA GLU A 192 -45.57 13.78 36.77
C GLU A 192 -44.58 13.67 37.92
N THR A 193 -43.82 12.57 37.96
CA THR A 193 -42.75 12.34 38.93
C THR A 193 -41.43 12.19 38.17
N SER A 194 -40.31 12.64 38.72
CA SER A 194 -38.99 12.40 38.11
C SER A 194 -37.94 12.12 39.17
N ALA A 195 -37.02 11.20 38.86
CA ALA A 195 -35.80 10.98 39.60
C ALA A 195 -34.60 11.05 38.66
N THR A 196 -33.49 11.51 39.23
CA THR A 196 -32.19 11.43 38.61
C THR A 196 -31.22 10.89 39.64
N THR A 197 -30.45 9.88 39.26
CA THR A 197 -29.36 9.36 40.09
C THR A 197 -28.05 9.43 39.32
N ILE A 198 -26.95 9.59 40.04
CA ILE A 198 -25.59 9.44 39.51
C ILE A 198 -25.01 8.22 40.20
N THR A 199 -24.70 7.18 39.43
CA THR A 199 -24.13 5.94 39.95
C THR A 199 -22.84 5.58 39.22
N HIS A 200 -21.92 4.97 39.95
CA HIS A 200 -20.82 4.22 39.36
C HIS A 200 -21.37 2.93 38.76
N LEU A 201 -20.85 2.49 37.60
CA LEU A 201 -21.18 1.20 37.02
C LEU A 201 -19.91 0.51 36.53
N GLU A 202 -19.71 -0.73 36.93
CA GLU A 202 -18.70 -1.58 36.32
C GLU A 202 -19.17 -2.07 34.94
N VAL A 203 -18.21 -2.46 34.10
CA VAL A 203 -18.50 -3.00 32.77
C VAL A 203 -19.41 -4.22 32.86
N GLY A 204 -20.52 -4.20 32.11
CA GLY A 204 -21.52 -5.26 32.08
C GLY A 204 -22.56 -5.18 33.19
N GLU A 205 -22.45 -4.25 34.13
CA GLU A 205 -23.53 -3.99 35.09
C GLU A 205 -24.75 -3.42 34.38
N THR A 206 -25.91 -3.74 34.91
CA THR A 206 -27.19 -3.44 34.27
C THR A 206 -28.03 -2.51 35.12
N VAL A 207 -28.70 -1.55 34.49
CA VAL A 207 -29.72 -0.73 35.13
C VAL A 207 -31.03 -0.89 34.39
N ALA A 208 -32.10 -1.06 35.14
CA ALA A 208 -33.43 -1.21 34.59
C ALA A 208 -34.43 -0.46 35.47
N VAL A 209 -35.68 -0.65 35.14
CA VAL A 209 -36.79 0.13 35.64
C VAL A 209 -37.87 -0.83 36.07
N TYR A 210 -38.14 -1.00 37.36
CA TYR A 210 -39.22 -1.89 37.80
C TYR A 210 -40.44 -1.09 38.30
N PRO A 211 -41.67 -1.47 37.92
CA PRO A 211 -42.87 -0.95 38.55
C PRO A 211 -42.99 -1.55 39.96
N MET A 212 -43.07 -0.72 40.99
CA MET A 212 -43.34 -1.17 42.35
C MET A 212 -44.82 -1.01 42.68
N TYR A 213 -45.48 -2.13 42.97
CA TYR A 213 -46.79 -2.14 43.61
C TYR A 213 -46.80 -3.23 44.68
N ASP A 214 -47.31 -2.88 45.86
CA ASP A 214 -47.53 -3.83 46.95
C ASP A 214 -48.89 -4.55 46.84
N ASP A 215 -49.88 -4.00 46.12
CA ASP A 215 -51.29 -4.44 46.29
C ASP A 215 -52.09 -4.67 45.00
N GLY A 216 -51.45 -5.07 43.89
CA GLY A 216 -52.17 -5.55 42.70
C GLY A 216 -52.88 -4.48 41.85
N ASP A 217 -52.65 -3.20 42.13
CA ASP A 217 -53.06 -2.11 41.25
C ASP A 217 -52.19 -2.10 39.99
N SER A 218 -52.84 -2.11 38.82
CA SER A 218 -52.16 -1.96 37.54
C SER A 218 -51.81 -0.50 37.31
N TRP A 219 -50.56 -0.21 36.98
CA TRP A 219 -50.23 1.04 36.30
C TRP A 219 -50.93 1.10 34.94
N THR A 220 -51.56 2.24 34.65
CA THR A 220 -52.07 2.56 33.32
C THR A 220 -51.34 3.80 32.83
N LEU A 221 -50.62 3.67 31.71
CA LEU A 221 -50.16 4.83 30.97
C LEU A 221 -51.32 5.33 30.13
N ASP A 222 -51.95 6.42 30.56
CA ASP A 222 -52.99 7.06 29.76
C ASP A 222 -52.38 7.60 28.46
N SER A 223 -53.12 7.43 27.36
CA SER A 223 -52.72 7.95 26.05
C SER A 223 -52.50 9.47 26.13
N GLY A 224 -51.25 9.91 25.98
CA GLY A 224 -50.86 11.32 26.06
C GLY A 224 -49.81 11.64 27.12
N TRP A 225 -49.46 10.67 27.98
CA TRP A 225 -48.42 10.83 28.98
C TRP A 225 -47.04 10.49 28.42
N TYR A 226 -46.05 11.32 28.76
CA TYR A 226 -44.65 11.09 28.38
C TYR A 226 -43.94 10.33 29.49
N ASN A 227 -43.54 9.09 29.22
CA ASN A 227 -42.71 8.31 30.14
C ASN A 227 -41.37 8.00 29.45
N GLY A 228 -40.28 8.54 30.00
CA GLY A 228 -38.95 8.46 29.41
C GLY A 228 -37.91 7.89 30.37
N PHE A 229 -36.92 7.20 29.80
CA PHE A 229 -35.73 6.65 30.44
C PHE A 229 -34.50 7.04 29.64
N ALA A 230 -33.58 7.77 30.26
CA ALA A 230 -32.38 8.24 29.60
C ALA A 230 -31.17 8.14 30.52
N GLY A 231 -30.00 8.00 29.92
CA GLY A 231 -28.75 8.08 30.65
C GLY A 231 -27.57 8.37 29.76
N TYR A 232 -26.50 8.90 30.36
CA TYR A 232 -25.26 9.19 29.66
C TYR A 232 -24.05 9.07 30.59
N LEU A 233 -22.91 8.78 30.00
CA LEU A 233 -21.63 8.70 30.69
C LEU A 233 -21.07 10.10 30.94
N ILE A 234 -20.77 10.40 32.21
CA ILE A 234 -20.17 11.67 32.62
C ILE A 234 -18.64 11.59 32.49
N ALA A 235 -18.05 10.49 32.95
CA ALA A 235 -16.61 10.25 32.91
C ALA A 235 -16.29 8.74 32.93
N ALA A 236 -15.31 8.33 32.13
CA ALA A 236 -14.66 7.01 32.22
C ALA A 236 -13.34 7.12 33.00
N ASP A 237 -12.94 6.03 33.66
CA ASP A 237 -11.69 5.89 34.42
C ASP A 237 -10.49 5.51 33.53
#